data_AF-A0A354TGP7-F1
#
_entry.id   AF-A0A354TGP7-F1
#
_cell.length_a   1.000
_cell.length_b   1.000
_cell.length_c   1.000
_cell.angle_alpha   90.00
_cell.angle_beta   90.00
_cell.angle_gamma   90.00
#
_symmetry.space_group_name_H-M   'P 1'
#
loop_
_entity.id
_entity.type
_entity.pdbx_description
1 polymer ?
#
loop_
_entity_poly.entity_id
_entity_poly.type
_entity_poly.pdbx_seq_one_letter_code
_entity_poly.pdbx_strand_id
1 'polypeptide(L)'
;MRTSVTPGVIVQTTDPAAIAARQPDPPRGPAVVPEASRDEADNLALNLRQYGSRYGGNPTGTNAEIVKALNGGNPQGVRFLPQELLRLNAQGELVDRWDTPYFFHQMSAQKMEIRSAGPDKTLWTQDDIIAQ
;
A
#
# COMPACT_ATOMS: atom_id res chain seq x y z
N MET A 1 -46.17 28.91 24.62
CA MET A 1 -44.94 28.08 24.66
C MET A 1 -44.22 28.28 23.35
N ARG A 2 -43.09 28.98 23.35
CA ARG A 2 -42.32 29.34 22.14
C ARG A 2 -41.08 28.45 22.06
N THR A 3 -40.96 27.69 20.99
CA THR A 3 -39.80 26.84 20.68
C THR A 3 -38.74 27.71 20.01
N SER A 4 -37.56 27.86 20.64
CA SER A 4 -36.41 28.55 20.05
C SER A 4 -35.57 27.55 19.27
N VAL A 5 -35.32 27.84 17.98
CA VAL A 5 -34.33 27.17 17.13
C VAL A 5 -33.04 27.99 17.19
N THR A 6 -31.93 27.37 17.61
CA THR A 6 -30.60 27.99 17.60
C THR A 6 -29.92 27.70 16.26
N PRO A 7 -29.44 28.70 15.50
CA PRO A 7 -28.67 28.46 14.29
C PRO A 7 -27.23 28.06 14.64
N GLY A 8 -26.72 27.04 13.94
CA GLY A 8 -25.33 26.58 14.05
C GLY A 8 -24.35 27.64 13.55
N VAL A 9 -23.31 27.90 14.35
CA VAL A 9 -22.18 28.74 13.98
C VAL A 9 -21.26 27.93 13.07
N ILE A 10 -21.16 28.32 11.80
CA ILE A 10 -20.03 27.93 10.95
C ILE A 10 -18.84 28.79 11.38
N VAL A 11 -17.84 28.19 12.02
CA VAL A 11 -16.57 28.87 12.31
C VAL A 11 -15.77 28.93 11.01
N GLN A 12 -15.98 29.97 10.21
CA GLN A 12 -14.99 30.42 9.24
C GLN A 12 -13.88 31.12 10.02
N THR A 13 -12.78 30.43 10.28
CA THR A 13 -11.58 31.09 10.82
C THR A 13 -10.99 31.94 9.68
N THR A 14 -11.12 33.26 9.79
CA THR A 14 -10.57 34.24 8.85
C THR A 14 -9.25 34.83 9.35
N ASP A 15 -8.61 34.18 10.33
CA ASP A 15 -7.36 34.68 10.91
C ASP A 15 -6.17 34.38 9.97
N PRO A 16 -5.58 35.38 9.30
CA PRO A 16 -4.46 35.17 8.37
C PRO A 16 -3.22 34.61 9.08
N ALA A 17 -3.09 34.77 10.40
CA ALA A 17 -2.01 34.17 11.18
C ALA A 17 -2.19 32.66 11.41
N ALA A 18 -3.43 32.17 11.46
CA ALA A 18 -3.73 30.74 11.61
C ALA A 18 -3.50 29.95 10.30
N ILE A 19 -3.56 30.63 9.14
CA ILE A 19 -3.21 30.05 7.84
C ILE A 19 -1.69 29.96 7.68
N ALA A 20 -0.95 30.93 8.23
CA ALA A 20 0.51 31.03 8.16
C ALA A 20 1.27 30.08 9.12
N ALA A 21 0.58 29.47 10.10
CA ALA A 21 1.19 28.56 11.07
C ALA A 21 1.25 27.08 10.62
N ARG A 22 0.73 26.75 9.43
CA ARG A 22 1.12 25.50 8.78
C ARG A 22 2.52 25.72 8.23
N GLN A 23 3.54 25.43 9.03
CA GLN A 23 4.88 25.27 8.47
C GLN A 23 4.74 24.36 7.25
N PRO A 24 5.14 24.80 6.04
CA PRO A 24 5.28 23.86 4.94
C PRO A 24 6.20 22.75 5.45
N ASP A 25 5.84 21.49 5.17
CA ASP A 25 6.73 20.37 5.45
C ASP A 25 8.13 20.77 4.98
N PRO A 26 9.18 20.58 5.81
CA PRO A 26 10.54 20.88 5.38
C PRO A 26 10.78 20.21 4.03
N PRO A 27 11.52 20.83 3.10
CA PRO A 27 11.74 20.27 1.78
C PRO A 27 12.27 18.85 1.97
N ARG A 28 11.46 17.85 1.59
CA ARG A 28 11.87 16.45 1.59
C ARG A 28 13.03 16.37 0.61
N GLY A 29 14.27 16.45 1.12
CA GLY A 29 15.39 15.80 0.45
C GLY A 29 14.99 14.35 0.18
N PRO A 30 15.58 13.68 -0.83
CA PRO A 30 15.13 12.34 -1.22
C PRO A 30 15.11 11.46 0.04
N ALA A 31 13.91 11.05 0.44
CA ALA A 31 13.74 10.19 1.60
C ALA A 31 14.48 8.88 1.27
N VAL A 32 15.46 8.54 2.11
CA VAL A 32 16.28 7.36 1.87
C VAL A 32 15.41 6.12 2.00
N VAL A 33 15.25 5.38 0.91
CA VAL A 33 14.59 4.08 0.91
C VAL A 33 15.44 3.08 1.70
N PRO A 34 14.94 2.49 2.80
CA PRO A 34 15.65 1.45 3.53
C PRO A 34 15.91 0.22 2.66
N GLU A 35 17.08 -0.40 2.79
CA GLU A 35 17.43 -1.65 2.09
C GLU A 35 16.39 -2.75 2.36
N ALA A 36 15.95 -2.87 3.61
CA ALA A 36 14.91 -3.81 4.01
C ALA A 36 13.58 -3.62 3.25
N SER A 37 13.26 -2.42 2.75
CA SER A 37 12.06 -2.22 1.92
C SER A 37 12.19 -2.89 0.54
N ARG A 38 13.41 -2.96 0.00
CA ARG A 38 13.71 -3.67 -1.26
C ARG A 38 13.67 -5.17 -1.05
N ASP A 39 14.28 -5.65 0.04
CA ASP A 39 14.25 -7.07 0.42
C ASP A 39 12.80 -7.56 0.62
N GLU A 40 11.93 -6.75 1.22
CA GLU A 40 10.51 -7.07 1.34
C GLU A 40 9.85 -7.24 -0.03
N ALA A 41 10.07 -6.31 -0.97
CA ALA A 41 9.52 -6.41 -2.33
C ALA A 41 10.05 -7.64 -3.10
N ASP A 42 11.35 -7.93 -2.98
CA ASP A 42 11.97 -9.10 -3.60
C ASP A 42 11.44 -10.42 -3.00
N ASN A 43 11.22 -10.45 -1.69
CA ASN A 43 10.59 -11.59 -1.02
C ASN A 43 9.14 -11.79 -1.48
N LEU A 44 8.38 -10.72 -1.72
CA LEU A 44 7.05 -10.84 -2.31
C LEU A 44 7.12 -11.43 -3.73
N ALA A 45 8.08 -11.00 -4.56
CA ALA A 45 8.30 -11.56 -5.90
C ALA A 45 8.66 -13.04 -5.85
N LEU A 46 9.48 -13.45 -4.89
CA LEU A 46 9.80 -14.85 -4.66
C LEU A 46 8.54 -15.67 -4.31
N ASN A 47 7.71 -15.19 -3.39
CA ASN A 47 6.50 -15.89 -2.96
C ASN A 47 5.46 -16.02 -4.09
N LEU A 48 5.34 -15.01 -4.95
CA LEU A 48 4.53 -15.07 -6.16
C LEU A 48 5.03 -16.14 -7.13
N ARG A 49 6.34 -16.22 -7.36
CA ARG A 49 6.94 -17.28 -8.20
C ARG A 49 6.74 -18.68 -7.61
N GLN A 50 6.77 -18.82 -6.28
CA GLN A 50 6.46 -20.09 -5.62
C GLN A 50 5.00 -20.49 -5.80
N TYR A 51 4.07 -19.53 -5.67
CA TYR A 51 2.66 -19.75 -6.00
C TYR A 51 2.52 -20.19 -7.46
N GLY A 52 3.11 -19.44 -8.40
CA GLY A 52 3.06 -19.73 -9.82
C GLY A 52 3.60 -21.11 -10.17
N SER A 53 4.71 -21.52 -9.56
CA SER A 53 5.30 -22.85 -9.74
C SER A 53 4.37 -23.98 -9.28
N ARG A 54 3.49 -23.72 -8.32
CA ARG A 54 2.54 -24.70 -7.79
C ARG A 54 1.24 -24.78 -8.58
N TYR A 55 0.75 -23.65 -9.08
CA TYR A 55 -0.58 -23.55 -9.71
C TYR A 55 -0.56 -23.29 -11.22
N GLY A 56 0.63 -23.19 -11.83
CA GLY A 56 0.78 -22.96 -13.27
C GLY A 56 0.66 -21.50 -13.70
N GLY A 57 0.52 -20.57 -12.75
CA GLY A 57 0.41 -19.14 -12.99
C GLY A 57 0.27 -18.34 -11.69
N ASN A 58 0.60 -17.05 -11.76
CA ASN A 58 0.44 -16.13 -10.65
C ASN A 58 -1.05 -15.96 -10.29
N PRO A 59 -1.36 -15.63 -9.02
CA PRO A 59 -2.73 -15.24 -8.68
C PRO A 59 -3.11 -13.98 -9.46
N THR A 60 -4.39 -13.84 -9.79
CA THR A 60 -4.93 -12.72 -10.55
C THR A 60 -6.08 -12.05 -9.80
N GLY A 61 -6.46 -10.86 -10.25
CA GLY A 61 -7.55 -10.07 -9.66
C GLY A 61 -7.07 -8.77 -9.04
N THR A 62 -7.82 -8.28 -8.06
CA THR A 62 -7.48 -7.10 -7.26
C THR A 62 -6.31 -7.38 -6.31
N ASN A 63 -5.70 -6.33 -5.76
CA ASN A 63 -4.65 -6.45 -4.73
C ASN A 63 -5.09 -7.36 -3.57
N ALA A 64 -6.29 -7.14 -3.04
CA ALA A 64 -6.82 -7.94 -1.93
C ALA A 64 -7.05 -9.41 -2.32
N GLU A 65 -7.50 -9.69 -3.54
CA GLU A 65 -7.68 -11.08 -4.03
C GLU A 65 -6.35 -11.80 -4.21
N ILE A 66 -5.33 -11.11 -4.75
CA ILE A 66 -3.97 -11.64 -4.87
C ILE A 66 -3.40 -11.97 -3.49
N VAL A 67 -3.52 -11.05 -2.54
CA VAL A 67 -3.05 -11.24 -1.16
C VAL A 67 -3.81 -12.38 -0.47
N LYS A 68 -5.13 -12.45 -0.64
CA LYS A 68 -5.94 -13.56 -0.15
C LYS A 68 -5.47 -14.89 -0.71
N ALA A 69 -5.21 -14.98 -2.01
CA ALA A 69 -4.71 -16.20 -2.65
C ALA A 69 -3.33 -16.60 -2.10
N LEU A 70 -2.43 -15.65 -1.90
CA LEU A 70 -1.11 -15.92 -1.30
C LEU A 70 -1.18 -16.29 0.18
N ASN A 71 -2.23 -15.88 0.90
CA ASN A 71 -2.42 -16.11 2.33
C ASN A 71 -3.40 -17.26 2.65
N GLY A 72 -3.45 -18.29 1.80
CA GLY A 72 -4.25 -19.49 2.05
C GLY A 72 -5.68 -19.46 1.49
N GLY A 73 -6.08 -18.40 0.78
CA GLY A 73 -7.33 -18.37 0.02
C GLY A 73 -7.27 -19.10 -1.33
N ASN A 74 -6.25 -19.93 -1.54
CA ASN A 74 -6.08 -20.80 -2.70
C ASN A 74 -6.69 -22.20 -2.44
N PRO A 75 -6.88 -23.05 -3.48
CA PRO A 75 -7.59 -24.33 -3.35
C PRO A 75 -7.02 -25.31 -2.33
N GLN A 76 -5.74 -25.16 -1.95
CA GLN A 76 -5.07 -26.08 -1.01
C GLN A 76 -4.80 -25.44 0.36
N GLY A 77 -5.26 -24.21 0.59
CA GLY A 77 -5.06 -23.54 1.88
C GLY A 77 -3.60 -23.17 2.18
N VAL A 78 -2.70 -23.21 1.19
CA VAL A 78 -1.26 -23.00 1.40
C VAL A 78 -0.97 -21.52 1.65
N ARG A 79 -0.22 -21.20 2.70
CA ARG A 79 0.26 -19.84 2.93
C ARG A 79 1.66 -19.68 2.35
N PHE A 80 1.80 -18.73 1.44
CA PHE A 80 3.08 -18.35 0.85
C PHE A 80 3.66 -17.13 1.55
N LEU A 81 2.84 -16.17 1.96
CA LEU A 81 3.33 -14.97 2.66
C LEU A 81 3.83 -15.33 4.07
N PRO A 82 5.09 -14.99 4.42
CA PRO A 82 5.58 -15.06 5.78
C PRO A 82 4.88 -14.02 6.65
N GLN A 83 4.76 -14.29 7.96
CA GLN A 83 3.99 -13.46 8.89
C GLN A 83 4.58 -12.05 9.02
N GLU A 84 5.89 -11.91 8.88
CA GLU A 84 6.64 -10.66 8.96
C GLU A 84 6.27 -9.69 7.83
N LEU A 85 5.86 -10.21 6.67
CA LEU A 85 5.43 -9.40 5.53
C LEU A 85 3.94 -9.05 5.60
N LEU A 86 3.15 -9.72 6.44
CA LEU A 86 1.70 -9.66 6.42
C LEU A 86 1.13 -8.43 7.16
N ARG A 87 1.37 -7.23 6.62
CA ARG A 87 0.72 -5.98 7.04
C ARG A 87 -0.47 -5.69 6.12
N LEU A 88 -1.69 -5.80 6.64
CA LEU A 88 -2.91 -5.59 5.87
C LEU A 88 -3.62 -4.30 6.27
N ASN A 89 -4.11 -3.55 5.28
CA ASN A 89 -5.08 -2.48 5.53
C ASN A 89 -6.50 -3.06 5.76
N ALA A 90 -7.48 -2.19 6.00
CA ALA A 90 -8.87 -2.59 6.25
C ALA A 90 -9.54 -3.26 5.03
N GLN A 91 -9.00 -3.07 3.83
CA GLN A 91 -9.48 -3.65 2.58
C GLN A 91 -8.86 -5.03 2.31
N GLY A 92 -7.92 -5.49 3.15
CA GLY A 92 -7.20 -6.75 2.95
C GLY A 92 -6.06 -6.66 1.96
N GLU A 93 -5.61 -5.46 1.61
CA GLU A 93 -4.44 -5.24 0.75
C GLU A 93 -3.16 -5.24 1.59
N LEU A 94 -2.09 -5.74 1.01
CA LEU A 94 -0.76 -5.71 1.62
C LEU A 94 -0.18 -4.30 1.52
N VAL A 95 0.25 -3.74 2.65
CA VAL A 95 0.85 -2.40 2.70
C VAL A 95 2.36 -2.45 2.88
N ASP A 96 3.04 -1.51 2.24
CA ASP A 96 4.46 -1.26 2.40
C ASP A 96 4.79 -0.61 3.75
N ARG A 97 6.07 -0.26 3.95
CA ARG A 97 6.57 0.36 5.19
C ARG A 97 6.00 1.76 5.45
N TRP A 98 5.34 2.37 4.47
CA TRP A 98 4.77 3.70 4.54
C TRP A 98 3.24 3.65 4.53
N ASP A 99 2.65 2.49 4.83
CA ASP A 99 1.21 2.23 4.88
C ASP A 99 0.50 2.44 3.53
N THR A 100 1.24 2.34 2.41
CA THR A 100 0.68 2.41 1.06
C THR A 100 0.50 1.01 0.50
N PRO A 101 -0.66 0.67 -0.10
CA PRO A 101 -0.83 -0.64 -0.72
C PRO A 101 0.23 -0.89 -1.79
N TYR A 102 0.84 -2.07 -1.78
CA TYR A 102 1.63 -2.53 -2.92
C TYR A 102 0.76 -2.58 -4.17
N PHE A 103 1.31 -2.21 -5.32
CA PHE A 103 0.66 -2.39 -6.61
C PHE A 103 1.14 -3.68 -7.28
N PHE A 104 0.22 -4.60 -7.55
CA PHE A 104 0.50 -5.85 -8.26
C PHE A 104 0.16 -5.71 -9.75
N HIS A 105 1.17 -5.37 -10.55
CA HIS A 105 1.02 -5.21 -11.99
C HIS A 105 1.14 -6.57 -12.70
N GLN A 106 0.00 -7.12 -13.09
CA GLN A 106 -0.13 -8.40 -13.81
C GLN A 106 0.32 -8.25 -15.27
N MET A 107 1.61 -8.47 -15.55
CA MET A 107 2.17 -8.34 -16.91
C MET A 107 1.81 -9.53 -17.81
N SER A 108 1.71 -10.73 -17.23
CA SER A 108 1.25 -11.95 -17.90
C SER A 108 0.77 -12.97 -16.86
N ALA A 109 0.30 -14.14 -17.32
CA ALA A 109 -0.07 -15.24 -16.43
C ALA A 109 1.10 -15.73 -15.53
N GLN A 110 2.36 -15.52 -15.93
CA GLN A 110 3.54 -15.93 -15.14
C GLN A 110 4.37 -14.77 -14.61
N LYS A 111 4.13 -13.54 -15.08
CA LYS A 111 4.96 -12.37 -14.74
C LYS A 111 4.13 -11.32 -14.02
N MET A 112 4.58 -10.95 -12.83
CA MET A 112 3.98 -9.90 -12.01
C MET A 112 5.08 -8.93 -11.59
N GLU A 113 4.86 -7.63 -11.81
CA GLU A 113 5.67 -6.58 -11.20
C GLU A 113 5.01 -6.14 -9.88
N ILE A 114 5.83 -5.95 -8.87
CA ILE A 114 5.44 -5.51 -7.53
C ILE A 114 6.04 -4.14 -7.33
N ARG A 115 5.21 -3.18 -6.92
CA ARG A 115 5.63 -1.80 -6.71
C ARG A 115 5.18 -1.30 -5.35
N SER A 116 6.11 -0.83 -4.53
CA SER A 116 5.81 0.03 -3.37
C SER A 116 5.95 1.48 -3.81
N ALA A 117 5.06 2.33 -3.29
CA ALA A 117 5.01 3.76 -3.57
C ALA A 117 6.07 4.58 -2.81
N GLY A 118 6.95 3.90 -2.06
CA GLY A 118 8.04 4.55 -1.35
C GLY A 118 7.60 5.54 -0.26
N PRO A 119 8.57 6.27 0.31
CA PRO A 119 8.33 7.33 1.29
C PRO A 119 7.37 8.43 0.86
N ASP A 120 7.27 8.75 -0.43
CA ASP A 120 6.40 9.82 -0.92
C ASP A 120 4.94 9.39 -1.08
N LYS A 121 4.68 8.08 -1.01
CA LYS A 121 3.37 7.43 -1.07
C LYS A 121 2.64 7.65 -2.40
N THR A 122 3.36 8.00 -3.45
CA THR A 122 2.84 8.28 -4.78
C THR A 122 3.46 7.30 -5.76
N LEU A 123 2.63 6.49 -6.42
CA LEU A 123 3.15 5.58 -7.45
C LEU A 123 3.70 6.36 -8.64
N TRP A 124 4.63 5.73 -9.36
CA TRP A 124 5.29 6.21 -10.57
C TRP A 124 6.21 7.41 -10.35
N THR A 125 6.77 7.52 -9.14
CA THR A 125 7.79 8.50 -8.78
C THR A 125 9.17 7.82 -8.66
N GLN A 126 10.18 8.60 -8.31
CA GLN A 126 11.58 8.15 -8.32
C GLN A 126 11.92 7.24 -7.12
N ASP A 127 11.17 7.32 -6.03
CA ASP A 127 11.39 6.53 -4.81
C ASP A 127 10.60 5.21 -4.78
N ASP A 128 9.84 4.92 -5.85
CA ASP A 128 9.22 3.62 -6.05
C ASP A 128 10.23 2.47 -5.94
N ILE A 129 9.80 1.41 -5.28
CA ILE A 129 10.55 0.15 -5.18
C ILE A 129 9.89 -0.86 -6.08
N ILE A 130 10.64 -1.43 -7.03
CA ILE A 130 10.12 -2.35 -8.05
C ILE A 130 10.82 -3.71 -7.93
N ALA A 131 10.05 -4.80 -7.91
CA ALA A 131 10.53 -6.19 -7.93
C ALA A 131 9.72 -7.07 -8.91
N GLN A 132 10.31 -8.17 -9.41
CA GLN A 132 9.70 -9.10 -10.41
C GLN A 132 10.13 -10.56 -10.21
#